data_AF-A0A847XPY8-F1
#
_entry.id   AF-A0A847XPY8-F1
#
_cell.length_a   1.000
_cell.length_b   1.000
_cell.length_c   1.000
_cell.angle_alpha   90.00
_cell.angle_beta   90.00
_cell.angle_gamma   90.00
#
_symmetry.space_group_name_H-M   'P 1'
#
loop_
_entity.id
_entity.type
_entity.pdbx_description
1 polymer ?
#
loop_
_entity_poly.entity_id
_entity_poly.type
_entity_poly.pdbx_seq_one_letter_code
_entity_poly.pdbx_strand_id
1 'polypeptide(L)'
;SDQWGNIVTGTELIRRKTGGEAFALTCPLITKSDGTKFGKTESGNVWLDPEKTSPYNFYQFWLNVSDEDAARYIKIFTLIGREEIEKLVAEHINSPHERILQKRLAEELTVMVHSREDYQSAVEASQILFGKGTTETLKKMNESTFLSVFEGVPTFDISRNLLVKGVTFTALCAEHSQIFSSKGELRRMVQGGAVSLNKAKINDPDTVIVQNQLLNDKYLLIQRGKKNYYLIRTV
;
A
#
# COMPACT_ATOMS: atom_id res chain seq x y z
N SER A 1 -21.73 -9.28 18.09
CA SER A 1 -21.52 -8.43 16.89
C SER A 1 -22.73 -7.53 16.70
N ASP A 2 -22.66 -6.60 15.76
CA ASP A 2 -23.75 -5.72 15.32
C ASP A 2 -24.96 -6.48 14.74
N GLN A 3 -24.78 -7.70 14.23
CA GLN A 3 -25.86 -8.47 13.57
C GLN A 3 -26.64 -9.44 14.47
N TRP A 4 -26.31 -9.55 15.76
CA TRP A 4 -26.90 -10.56 16.65
C TRP A 4 -28.44 -10.50 16.70
N GLY A 5 -29.02 -9.30 16.85
CA GLY A 5 -30.47 -9.12 16.94
C GLY A 5 -31.21 -9.59 15.68
N ASN A 6 -30.66 -9.30 14.50
CA ASN A 6 -31.22 -9.72 13.22
C ASN A 6 -31.18 -11.24 13.07
N ILE A 7 -30.06 -11.87 13.47
CA ILE A 7 -29.88 -13.32 13.35
C ILE A 7 -30.86 -14.08 14.25
N VAL A 8 -31.01 -13.68 15.51
CA VAL A 8 -31.95 -14.33 16.46
C VAL A 8 -33.41 -14.09 16.05
N THR A 9 -33.72 -12.94 15.46
CA THR A 9 -35.04 -12.71 14.87
C THR A 9 -35.33 -13.69 13.72
N GLY A 10 -34.30 -14.02 12.92
CA GLY A 10 -34.38 -15.03 11.86
C GLY A 10 -34.62 -16.45 12.40
N THR A 11 -33.93 -16.85 13.47
CA THR A 11 -34.14 -18.18 14.06
C THR A 11 -35.56 -18.33 14.63
N GLU A 12 -36.09 -17.28 15.23
CA GLU A 12 -37.48 -17.25 15.71
C GLU A 12 -38.50 -17.31 14.56
N LEU A 13 -38.20 -16.65 13.43
CA LEU A 13 -39.05 -16.71 12.24
C LEU A 13 -39.12 -18.13 11.66
N ILE A 14 -37.98 -18.83 11.57
CA ILE A 14 -37.90 -20.23 11.11
C ILE A 14 -38.75 -21.11 12.02
N ARG A 15 -38.57 -21.00 13.34
CA ARG A 15 -39.36 -21.74 14.33
C ARG A 15 -40.87 -21.55 14.14
N ARG A 16 -41.33 -20.31 13.92
CA ARG A 16 -42.75 -20.00 13.75
C ARG A 16 -43.33 -20.45 12.41
N LYS A 17 -42.55 -20.39 11.32
CA LYS A 17 -43.05 -20.62 9.97
C LYS A 17 -42.95 -22.07 9.53
N THR A 18 -41.92 -22.79 9.95
CA THR A 18 -41.67 -24.16 9.52
C THR A 18 -41.69 -25.16 10.68
N GLY A 19 -41.73 -24.69 11.93
CA GLY A 19 -41.57 -25.56 13.10
C GLY A 19 -40.15 -26.09 13.30
N GLY A 20 -39.19 -25.66 12.46
CA GLY A 20 -37.81 -26.11 12.49
C GLY A 20 -36.94 -25.40 13.52
N GLU A 21 -35.76 -25.95 13.76
CA GLU A 21 -34.72 -25.40 14.62
C GLU A 21 -33.57 -24.80 13.80
N ALA A 22 -33.03 -23.66 14.25
CA ALA A 22 -31.90 -22.99 13.62
C ALA A 22 -30.92 -22.48 14.67
N PHE A 23 -29.63 -22.56 14.36
CA PHE A 23 -28.54 -22.15 15.24
C PHE A 23 -27.92 -20.83 14.76
N ALA A 24 -27.40 -20.06 15.72
CA ALA A 24 -26.78 -18.77 15.47
C ALA A 24 -25.36 -18.74 16.04
N LEU A 25 -24.42 -18.28 15.23
CA LEU A 25 -23.05 -17.98 15.65
C LEU A 25 -22.65 -16.63 15.05
N THR A 26 -21.96 -15.81 15.83
CA THR A 26 -21.42 -14.53 15.36
C THR A 26 -19.94 -14.45 15.58
N CYS A 27 -19.24 -13.82 14.64
CA CYS A 27 -17.83 -13.48 14.78
C CYS A 27 -17.65 -12.17 15.57
N PRO A 28 -16.56 -12.02 16.33
CA PRO A 28 -16.21 -10.76 16.97
C PRO A 28 -15.93 -9.69 15.90
N LEU A 29 -16.20 -8.42 16.24
CA LEU A 29 -15.75 -7.30 15.41
C LEU A 29 -14.22 -7.18 15.54
N ILE A 30 -13.55 -7.00 14.41
CA ILE A 30 -12.09 -6.85 14.40
C ILE A 30 -11.73 -5.43 14.85
N THR A 31 -10.90 -5.34 15.88
CA THR A 31 -10.30 -4.11 16.41
C THR A 31 -8.79 -4.25 16.35
N LYS A 32 -8.04 -3.17 16.22
CA LYS A 32 -6.57 -3.20 16.34
C LYS A 32 -6.15 -3.23 17.82
N SER A 33 -4.92 -3.68 18.12
CA SER A 33 -4.40 -3.67 19.49
C SER A 33 -4.32 -2.26 20.09
N ASP A 34 -4.18 -1.23 19.25
CA ASP A 34 -4.20 0.19 19.62
C ASP A 34 -5.60 0.78 19.89
N GLY A 35 -6.66 -0.04 19.80
CA GLY A 35 -8.05 0.37 20.01
C GLY A 35 -8.72 1.04 18.79
N THR A 36 -8.00 1.27 17.70
CA THR A 36 -8.58 1.81 16.47
C THR A 36 -9.37 0.75 15.69
N LYS A 37 -10.30 1.20 14.84
CA LYS A 37 -11.09 0.30 13.99
C LYS A 37 -10.20 -0.37 12.94
N PHE A 38 -10.36 -1.67 12.78
CA PHE A 38 -9.74 -2.43 11.71
C PHE A 38 -10.18 -1.92 10.33
N GLY A 39 -9.28 -1.95 9.34
CA GLY A 39 -9.57 -1.54 7.97
C GLY A 39 -9.69 -0.02 7.73
N LYS A 40 -9.57 0.82 8.77
CA LYS A 40 -9.39 2.27 8.61
C LYS A 40 -7.89 2.61 8.62
N THR A 41 -7.43 3.13 7.49
CA THR A 41 -6.14 3.78 7.31
C THR A 41 -6.31 5.30 7.37
N GLU A 42 -5.21 6.05 7.48
CA GLU A 42 -5.23 7.52 7.37
C GLU A 42 -5.84 7.98 6.03
N SER A 43 -5.72 7.15 4.98
CA SER A 43 -6.27 7.37 3.64
C SER A 43 -7.67 6.79 3.41
N GLY A 44 -8.30 6.17 4.43
CA GLY A 44 -9.67 5.64 4.35
C GLY A 44 -9.75 4.12 4.42
N ASN A 45 -10.75 3.54 3.73
CA ASN A 45 -11.02 2.11 3.75
C ASN A 45 -10.05 1.33 2.86
N VAL A 46 -9.73 0.10 3.26
CA VAL A 46 -9.05 -0.90 2.42
C VAL A 46 -10.11 -1.68 1.65
N TRP A 47 -10.17 -1.50 0.34
CA TRP A 47 -11.13 -2.19 -0.54
C TRP A 47 -10.53 -3.48 -1.09
N LEU A 48 -11.39 -4.43 -1.47
CA LEU A 48 -10.98 -5.64 -2.20
C LEU A 48 -10.89 -5.39 -3.72
N ASP A 49 -11.59 -4.35 -4.20
CA ASP A 49 -11.58 -3.94 -5.59
C ASP A 49 -10.23 -3.30 -5.95
N PRO A 50 -9.46 -3.87 -6.91
CA PRO A 50 -8.12 -3.39 -7.26
C PRO A 50 -8.11 -1.94 -7.78
N GLU A 51 -9.21 -1.46 -8.35
CA GLU A 51 -9.33 -0.07 -8.83
C GLU A 51 -9.47 0.94 -7.68
N LYS A 52 -9.94 0.49 -6.50
CA LYS A 52 -10.10 1.32 -5.30
C LYS A 52 -8.95 1.16 -4.32
N THR A 53 -8.38 -0.02 -4.23
CA THR A 53 -7.17 -0.30 -3.47
C THR A 53 -6.34 -1.26 -4.28
N SER A 54 -5.28 -0.72 -4.89
CA SER A 54 -4.40 -1.53 -5.72
C SER A 54 -3.81 -2.72 -4.95
N PRO A 55 -3.47 -3.82 -5.63
CA PRO A 55 -2.85 -4.98 -4.99
C PRO A 55 -1.58 -4.62 -4.20
N TYR A 56 -0.79 -3.65 -4.70
CA TYR A 56 0.36 -3.11 -3.97
C TYR A 56 -0.04 -2.46 -2.63
N ASN A 57 -1.04 -1.58 -2.62
CA ASN A 57 -1.50 -0.91 -1.40
C ASN A 57 -2.16 -1.91 -0.44
N PHE A 58 -2.88 -2.90 -0.97
CA PHE A 58 -3.46 -3.99 -0.19
C PHE A 58 -2.36 -4.84 0.48
N TYR A 59 -1.36 -5.27 -0.27
CA TYR A 59 -0.18 -5.97 0.26
C TYR A 59 0.54 -5.13 1.32
N GLN A 60 0.78 -3.85 1.06
CA GLN A 60 1.43 -2.93 2.01
C GLN A 60 0.61 -2.75 3.29
N PHE A 61 -0.72 -2.73 3.21
CA PHE A 61 -1.57 -2.65 4.40
C PHE A 61 -1.28 -3.82 5.35
N TRP A 62 -1.33 -5.05 4.85
CA TRP A 62 -1.06 -6.26 5.64
C TRP A 62 0.40 -6.36 6.09
N LEU A 63 1.33 -5.99 5.21
CA LEU A 63 2.74 -5.99 5.53
C LEU A 63 3.03 -5.02 6.69
N ASN A 64 2.29 -3.92 6.84
CA ASN A 64 2.54 -2.89 7.86
C ASN A 64 1.78 -3.11 9.18
N VAL A 65 1.09 -4.25 9.35
CA VAL A 65 0.42 -4.61 10.61
C VAL A 65 1.44 -4.82 11.75
N SER A 66 1.06 -4.49 12.98
CA SER A 66 1.89 -4.71 14.18
C SER A 66 2.14 -6.20 14.42
N ASP A 67 3.19 -6.53 15.18
CA ASP A 67 3.52 -7.93 15.50
C ASP A 67 2.36 -8.64 16.22
N GLU A 68 1.75 -7.95 17.18
CA GLU A 68 0.61 -8.43 17.98
C GLU A 68 -0.62 -8.71 17.09
N ASP A 69 -0.94 -7.77 16.21
CA ASP A 69 -2.09 -7.89 15.33
C ASP A 69 -1.85 -8.96 14.27
N ALA A 70 -0.64 -9.09 13.72
CA ALA A 70 -0.31 -10.10 12.72
C ALA A 70 -0.52 -11.52 13.27
N ALA A 71 -0.10 -11.78 14.52
CA ALA A 71 -0.29 -13.07 15.19
C ALA A 71 -1.76 -13.43 15.44
N ARG A 72 -2.64 -12.43 15.56
CA ARG A 72 -4.08 -12.62 15.67
C ARG A 72 -4.74 -12.75 14.30
N TYR A 73 -4.39 -11.87 13.36
CA TYR A 73 -5.01 -11.79 12.04
C TYR A 73 -4.72 -13.02 11.18
N ILE A 74 -3.53 -13.61 11.28
CA ILE A 74 -3.23 -14.86 10.55
C ILE A 74 -4.17 -16.01 10.93
N LYS A 75 -4.64 -16.05 12.18
CA LYS A 75 -5.61 -17.05 12.67
C LYS A 75 -7.04 -16.81 12.18
N ILE A 76 -7.36 -15.56 11.83
CA ILE A 76 -8.73 -15.12 11.50
C ILE A 76 -8.95 -15.11 9.99
N PHE A 77 -7.96 -14.64 9.22
CA PHE A 77 -8.12 -14.34 7.80
C PHE A 77 -7.50 -15.38 6.86
N THR A 78 -6.71 -16.32 7.36
CA THR A 78 -6.07 -17.34 6.52
C THR A 78 -6.64 -18.73 6.80
N LEU A 79 -6.41 -19.65 5.87
CA LEU A 79 -6.76 -21.07 6.01
C LEU A 79 -5.55 -21.93 6.45
N ILE A 80 -4.47 -21.29 6.92
CA ILE A 80 -3.26 -21.99 7.38
C ILE A 80 -3.60 -22.86 8.60
N GLY A 81 -3.04 -24.08 8.63
CA GLY A 81 -3.19 -25.00 9.75
C GLY A 81 -2.64 -24.43 11.05
N ARG A 82 -3.28 -24.77 12.18
CA ARG A 82 -2.92 -24.25 13.50
C ARG A 82 -1.44 -24.46 13.86
N GLU A 83 -0.91 -25.65 13.59
CA GLU A 83 0.49 -25.99 13.90
C GLU A 83 1.48 -25.11 13.11
N GLU A 84 1.19 -24.84 11.84
CA GLU A 84 2.01 -23.95 11.00
C GLU A 84 1.93 -22.50 11.50
N ILE A 85 0.75 -22.02 11.91
CA ILE A 85 0.61 -20.70 12.53
C ILE A 85 1.44 -20.60 13.82
N GLU A 86 1.35 -21.60 14.70
CA GLU A 86 2.09 -21.60 15.97
C GLU A 86 3.61 -21.56 15.72
N LYS A 87 4.09 -22.30 14.71
CA LYS A 87 5.49 -22.26 14.27
C LYS A 87 5.88 -20.87 13.74
N LEU A 88 5.10 -20.29 12.83
CA LEU A 88 5.37 -18.96 12.26
C LEU A 88 5.41 -17.87 13.33
N VAL A 89 4.52 -17.94 14.32
CA VAL A 89 4.50 -16.99 15.45
C VAL A 89 5.77 -17.16 16.30
N ALA A 90 6.16 -18.39 16.62
CA ALA A 90 7.38 -18.65 17.39
C ALA A 90 8.65 -18.17 16.67
N GLU A 91 8.74 -18.42 15.36
CA GLU A 91 9.84 -17.97 14.50
C GLU A 91 9.92 -16.44 14.45
N HIS A 92 8.78 -15.77 14.27
CA HIS A 92 8.71 -14.32 14.26
C HIS A 92 9.11 -13.69 15.60
N ILE A 93 8.73 -14.28 16.73
CA ILE A 93 9.15 -13.80 18.06
C ILE A 93 10.68 -13.84 18.21
N ASN A 94 11.34 -14.85 17.65
CA ASN A 94 12.81 -14.96 17.69
C ASN A 94 13.50 -13.95 16.75
N SER A 95 12.83 -13.51 15.68
CA SER A 95 13.42 -12.63 14.67
C SER A 95 12.41 -11.62 14.10
N PRO A 96 11.88 -10.70 14.94
CA PRO A 96 10.78 -9.81 14.55
C PRO A 96 11.16 -8.84 13.43
N HIS A 97 12.44 -8.49 13.34
CA HIS A 97 13.00 -7.62 12.30
C HIS A 97 12.86 -8.21 10.88
N GLU A 98 12.75 -9.53 10.74
CA GLU A 98 12.56 -10.19 9.45
C GLU A 98 11.12 -10.11 8.92
N ARG A 99 10.16 -9.84 9.82
CA ARG A 99 8.73 -9.66 9.51
C ARG A 99 8.11 -10.88 8.84
N ILE A 100 8.52 -12.07 9.23
CA ILE A 100 8.11 -13.36 8.62
C ILE A 100 6.59 -13.49 8.68
N LEU A 101 6.00 -13.14 9.82
CA LEU A 101 4.56 -13.28 10.05
C LEU A 101 3.75 -12.31 9.18
N GLN A 102 4.15 -11.03 9.10
CA GLN A 102 3.48 -10.05 8.24
C GLN A 102 3.65 -10.40 6.77
N LYS A 103 4.82 -10.88 6.35
CA LYS A 103 5.05 -11.30 4.96
C LYS A 103 4.15 -12.46 4.59
N ARG A 104 4.04 -13.49 5.43
CA ARG A 104 3.15 -14.63 5.16
C ARG A 104 1.69 -14.22 5.16
N LEU A 105 1.26 -13.40 6.13
CA LEU A 105 -0.11 -12.85 6.16
C LEU A 105 -0.43 -12.05 4.90
N ALA A 106 0.47 -11.16 4.48
CA ALA A 106 0.29 -10.35 3.30
C ALA A 106 0.27 -11.18 2.01
N GLU A 107 1.07 -12.25 1.92
CA GLU A 107 1.01 -13.21 0.81
C GLU A 107 -0.35 -13.88 0.72
N GLU A 108 -0.77 -14.59 1.77
CA GLU A 108 -2.02 -15.36 1.77
C GLU A 108 -3.22 -14.51 1.37
N LEU A 109 -3.30 -13.29 1.90
CA LEU A 109 -4.45 -12.42 1.65
C LEU A 109 -4.39 -11.74 0.28
N THR A 110 -3.21 -11.34 -0.19
CA THR A 110 -3.09 -10.75 -1.53
C THR A 110 -3.37 -11.79 -2.60
N VAL A 111 -2.87 -13.02 -2.41
CA VAL A 111 -3.15 -14.15 -3.32
C VAL A 111 -4.63 -14.51 -3.33
N MET A 112 -5.27 -14.52 -2.15
CA MET A 112 -6.70 -14.85 -2.03
C MET A 112 -7.62 -13.80 -2.68
N VAL A 113 -7.27 -12.51 -2.59
CA VAL A 113 -8.14 -11.41 -3.03
C VAL A 113 -7.86 -10.97 -4.47
N HIS A 114 -6.59 -10.95 -4.88
CA HIS A 114 -6.17 -10.42 -6.18
C HIS A 114 -5.65 -11.54 -7.09
N SER A 115 -4.44 -12.05 -6.86
CA SER A 115 -3.86 -13.23 -7.53
C SER A 115 -2.43 -13.49 -7.03
N ARG A 116 -1.82 -14.60 -7.45
CA ARG A 116 -0.40 -14.87 -7.18
C ARG A 116 0.52 -13.95 -7.99
N GLU A 117 0.10 -13.61 -9.21
CA GLU A 117 0.78 -12.68 -10.09
C GLU A 117 0.81 -11.28 -9.48
N ASP A 118 -0.33 -10.78 -8.99
CA ASP A 118 -0.43 -9.47 -8.34
C ASP A 118 0.38 -9.40 -7.05
N TYR A 119 0.41 -10.49 -6.26
CA TYR A 119 1.29 -10.59 -5.11
C TYR A 119 2.77 -10.44 -5.51
N GLN A 120 3.20 -11.18 -6.54
CA GLN A 120 4.58 -11.12 -7.01
C GLN A 120 4.93 -9.72 -7.51
N SER A 121 4.06 -9.07 -8.27
CA SER A 121 4.22 -7.68 -8.71
C SER A 121 4.28 -6.72 -7.52
N ALA A 122 3.44 -6.88 -6.50
CA ALA A 122 3.48 -6.07 -5.29
C ALA A 122 4.78 -6.25 -4.48
N VAL A 123 5.32 -7.46 -4.41
CA VAL A 123 6.61 -7.75 -3.77
C VAL A 123 7.76 -7.11 -4.55
N GLU A 124 7.81 -7.28 -5.86
CA GLU A 124 8.81 -6.65 -6.74
C GLU A 124 8.76 -5.13 -6.63
N ALA A 125 7.56 -4.55 -6.68
CA ALA A 125 7.32 -3.14 -6.45
C ALA A 125 7.91 -2.67 -5.12
N SER A 126 7.60 -3.40 -4.05
CA SER A 126 8.09 -3.09 -2.71
C SER A 126 9.62 -3.16 -2.62
N GLN A 127 10.27 -4.12 -3.27
CA GLN A 127 11.73 -4.23 -3.32
C GLN A 127 12.38 -3.10 -4.12
N ILE A 128 11.75 -2.66 -5.20
CA ILE A 128 12.28 -1.55 -6.01
C ILE A 128 12.10 -0.23 -5.30
N LEU A 129 10.96 -0.01 -4.64
CA LEU A 129 10.68 1.20 -3.87
C LEU A 129 11.55 1.26 -2.62
N PHE A 130 11.51 0.24 -1.77
CA PHE A 130 12.13 0.26 -0.43
C PHE A 130 13.50 -0.43 -0.33
N GLY A 131 13.86 -1.27 -1.30
CA GLY A 131 15.13 -1.97 -1.33
C GLY A 131 16.22 -1.24 -2.11
N LYS A 132 17.22 -2.01 -2.57
CA LYS A 132 18.46 -1.53 -3.20
C LYS A 132 18.31 -0.96 -4.62
N GLY A 133 17.09 -0.84 -5.16
CA GLY A 133 16.88 -0.28 -6.50
C GLY A 133 17.53 1.10 -6.59
N THR A 134 18.48 1.30 -7.49
CA THR A 134 19.12 2.60 -7.71
C THR A 134 18.36 3.35 -8.80
N THR A 135 18.63 4.65 -8.94
CA THR A 135 18.17 5.45 -10.09
C THR A 135 18.55 4.77 -11.42
N GLU A 136 19.69 4.10 -11.47
CA GLU A 136 20.16 3.37 -12.66
C GLU A 136 19.33 2.13 -12.94
N THR A 137 18.93 1.38 -11.91
CA THR A 137 18.01 0.24 -12.06
C THR A 137 16.69 0.71 -12.67
N LEU A 138 16.14 1.83 -12.18
CA LEU A 138 14.90 2.40 -12.72
C LEU A 138 15.05 2.86 -14.16
N LYS A 139 16.20 3.45 -14.53
CA LYS A 139 16.46 3.91 -15.90
C LYS A 139 16.65 2.78 -16.91
N LYS A 140 17.16 1.62 -16.47
CA LYS A 140 17.41 0.44 -17.33
C LYS A 140 16.18 -0.47 -17.46
N MET A 141 15.16 -0.25 -16.64
CA MET A 141 13.94 -1.05 -16.64
C MET A 141 13.09 -0.70 -17.85
N ASN A 142 12.65 -1.69 -18.61
CA ASN A 142 11.73 -1.44 -19.72
C ASN A 142 10.38 -0.87 -19.21
N GLU A 143 9.62 -0.22 -20.09
CA GLU A 143 8.40 0.49 -19.72
C GLU A 143 7.33 -0.45 -19.13
N SER A 144 7.17 -1.67 -19.66
CA SER A 144 6.19 -2.64 -19.16
C SER A 144 6.45 -3.07 -17.73
N THR A 145 7.70 -3.41 -17.40
CA THR A 145 8.11 -3.79 -16.05
C THR A 145 8.08 -2.58 -15.11
N PHE A 146 8.39 -1.38 -15.63
CA PHE A 146 8.25 -0.16 -14.86
C PHE A 146 6.79 0.06 -14.46
N LEU A 147 5.87 0.00 -15.42
CA LEU A 147 4.44 0.20 -15.15
C LEU A 147 3.87 -0.84 -14.19
N SER A 148 4.25 -2.12 -14.31
CA SER A 148 3.80 -3.15 -13.36
C SER A 148 4.34 -2.93 -11.94
N VAL A 149 5.54 -2.37 -11.81
CA VAL A 149 6.18 -2.05 -10.52
C VAL A 149 5.53 -0.84 -9.86
N PHE A 150 5.09 0.14 -10.64
CA PHE A 150 4.43 1.34 -10.14
C PHE A 150 2.90 1.23 -10.24
N GLU A 151 2.37 0.03 -10.48
CA GLU A 151 0.94 -0.22 -10.55
C GLU A 151 0.30 0.08 -9.19
N GLY A 152 -0.69 0.97 -9.20
CA GLY A 152 -1.34 1.45 -7.98
C GLY A 152 -0.58 2.51 -7.18
N VAL A 153 0.57 2.98 -7.67
CA VAL A 153 1.20 4.20 -7.16
C VAL A 153 0.42 5.40 -7.74
N PRO A 154 0.00 6.38 -6.90
CA PRO A 154 -0.72 7.55 -7.40
C PRO A 154 0.06 8.24 -8.52
N THR A 155 -0.60 8.38 -9.67
CA THR A 155 0.01 8.90 -10.90
C THR A 155 -0.64 10.21 -11.33
N PHE A 156 0.16 11.19 -11.70
CA PHE A 156 -0.28 12.50 -12.15
C PHE A 156 0.22 12.80 -13.55
N ASP A 157 -0.66 13.27 -14.43
CA ASP A 157 -0.31 13.63 -15.79
C ASP A 157 0.07 15.10 -15.89
N ILE A 158 1.21 15.39 -16.53
CA ILE A 158 1.67 16.76 -16.82
C ILE A 158 2.03 16.89 -18.30
N SER A 159 1.95 18.11 -18.84
CA SER A 159 2.39 18.35 -20.21
C SER A 159 3.91 18.21 -20.34
N ARG A 160 4.37 17.43 -21.32
CA ARG A 160 5.81 17.31 -21.66
C ARG A 160 6.48 18.66 -21.92
N ASN A 161 5.75 19.64 -22.46
CA ASN A 161 6.26 20.99 -22.74
C ASN A 161 6.74 21.73 -21.48
N LEU A 162 6.22 21.41 -20.30
CA LEU A 162 6.69 21.98 -19.03
C LEU A 162 8.16 21.59 -18.78
N LEU A 163 8.53 20.33 -19.04
CA LEU A 163 9.90 19.85 -18.86
C LEU A 163 10.85 20.33 -19.95
N VAL A 164 10.34 20.61 -21.15
CA VAL A 164 11.14 21.20 -22.24
C VAL A 164 11.54 22.64 -21.89
N LYS A 165 10.61 23.43 -21.33
CA LYS A 165 10.88 24.80 -20.87
C LYS A 165 11.70 24.85 -19.58
N GLY A 166 11.69 23.75 -18.82
CA GLY A 166 12.21 23.70 -17.46
C GLY A 166 11.15 24.18 -16.47
N VAL A 167 10.94 23.42 -15.40
CA VAL A 167 9.99 23.74 -14.33
C VAL A 167 10.67 23.56 -12.99
N THR A 168 10.46 24.48 -12.04
CA THR A 168 11.04 24.29 -10.70
C THR A 168 10.40 23.08 -10.03
N PHE A 169 11.17 22.34 -9.23
CA PHE A 169 10.67 21.18 -8.49
C PHE A 169 9.47 21.54 -7.61
N THR A 170 9.47 22.73 -7.01
CA THR A 170 8.33 23.28 -6.27
C THR A 170 7.07 23.41 -7.14
N ALA A 171 7.16 24.05 -8.31
CA ALA A 171 6.00 24.24 -9.19
C ALA A 171 5.50 22.89 -9.72
N LEU A 172 6.42 22.00 -10.12
CA LEU A 172 6.12 20.66 -10.57
C LEU A 172 5.25 19.90 -9.53
N CYS A 173 5.70 19.87 -8.28
CA CYS A 173 5.09 19.04 -7.24
C CYS A 173 3.89 19.66 -6.53
N ALA A 174 3.81 20.99 -6.41
CA ALA A 174 2.74 21.66 -5.69
C ALA A 174 1.67 22.28 -6.61
N GLU A 175 2.01 22.66 -7.84
CA GLU A 175 1.08 23.32 -8.77
C GLU A 175 0.59 22.38 -9.86
N HIS A 176 1.49 21.61 -10.47
CA HIS A 176 1.16 20.78 -11.64
C HIS A 176 0.72 19.36 -11.30
N SER A 177 1.29 18.73 -10.27
CA SER A 177 0.91 17.37 -9.84
C SER A 177 0.19 17.30 -8.49
N GLN A 178 0.13 18.41 -7.73
CA GLN A 178 -0.55 18.48 -6.42
C GLN A 178 -0.15 17.36 -5.41
N ILE A 179 1.07 16.81 -5.55
CA ILE A 179 1.64 15.81 -4.63
C ILE A 179 1.84 16.42 -3.22
N PHE A 180 2.07 17.72 -3.17
CA PHE A 180 2.17 18.50 -1.93
C PHE A 180 1.02 19.49 -1.85
N SER A 181 0.47 19.65 -0.64
CA SER A 181 -0.67 20.56 -0.41
C SER A 181 -0.31 22.03 -0.57
N SER A 182 0.97 22.38 -0.39
CA SER A 182 1.46 23.75 -0.54
C SER A 182 2.97 23.78 -0.83
N LYS A 183 3.42 24.89 -1.43
CA LYS A 183 4.85 25.17 -1.64
C LYS A 183 5.64 25.19 -0.33
N GLY A 184 5.06 25.75 0.73
CA GLY A 184 5.70 25.85 2.05
C GLY A 184 5.94 24.47 2.68
N GLU A 185 4.99 23.54 2.53
CA GLU A 185 5.17 22.15 2.96
C GLU A 185 6.34 21.49 2.23
N LEU A 186 6.37 21.59 0.90
CA LEU A 186 7.44 21.00 0.09
C LEU A 186 8.81 21.53 0.51
N ARG A 187 8.99 22.85 0.63
CA ARG A 187 10.28 23.46 0.98
C ARG A 187 10.81 22.96 2.30
N ARG A 188 9.96 22.91 3.32
CA ARG A 188 10.31 22.37 4.65
C ARG A 188 10.74 20.91 4.58
N MET A 189 10.05 20.08 3.78
CA MET A 189 10.43 18.66 3.63
C MET A 189 11.72 18.46 2.82
N VAL A 190 11.95 19.28 1.80
CA VAL A 190 13.20 19.29 1.02
C VAL A 190 14.38 19.68 1.91
N GLN A 191 14.26 20.75 2.69
CA GLN A 191 15.29 21.17 3.66
C GLN A 191 15.54 20.11 4.74
N GLY A 192 14.51 19.37 5.15
CA GLY A 192 14.63 18.22 6.04
C GLY A 192 15.22 16.96 5.38
N GLY A 193 15.58 17.00 4.09
CA GLY A 193 16.15 15.87 3.35
C GLY A 193 15.18 14.70 3.17
N ALA A 194 13.87 14.97 3.24
CA ALA A 194 12.79 13.99 3.21
C ALA A 194 12.11 13.87 1.84
N VAL A 195 12.69 14.45 0.77
CA VAL A 195 12.15 14.40 -0.58
C VAL A 195 13.20 13.92 -1.56
N SER A 196 12.82 13.01 -2.46
CA SER A 196 13.69 12.51 -3.52
C SER A 196 12.98 12.51 -4.88
N LEU A 197 13.76 12.73 -5.94
CA LEU A 197 13.39 12.59 -7.34
C LEU A 197 14.18 11.44 -7.93
N ASN A 198 13.49 10.43 -8.48
CA ASN A 198 14.09 9.22 -9.03
C ASN A 198 15.08 8.56 -8.06
N LYS A 199 14.75 8.56 -6.76
CA LYS A 199 15.56 8.07 -5.63
C LYS A 199 16.82 8.90 -5.31
N ALA A 200 17.06 10.01 -6.00
CA ALA A 200 18.10 10.99 -5.66
C ALA A 200 17.51 12.10 -4.79
N LYS A 201 18.15 12.43 -3.65
CA LYS A 201 17.66 13.49 -2.77
C LYS A 201 17.66 14.84 -3.48
N ILE A 202 16.55 15.56 -3.36
CA ILE A 202 16.47 16.97 -3.75
C ILE A 202 16.84 17.80 -2.53
N ASN A 203 17.85 18.65 -2.66
CA ASN A 203 18.32 19.54 -1.59
C ASN A 203 17.86 20.98 -1.81
N ASP A 204 17.58 21.36 -3.05
CA ASP A 204 17.10 22.69 -3.43
C ASP A 204 15.69 22.58 -4.02
N PRO A 205 14.65 23.15 -3.37
CA PRO A 205 13.27 23.08 -3.85
C PRO A 205 13.05 23.87 -5.14
N ASP A 206 13.95 24.79 -5.50
CA ASP A 206 13.87 25.59 -6.72
C ASP A 206 14.74 25.00 -7.85
N THR A 207 15.31 23.79 -7.66
CA THR A 207 15.98 23.02 -8.72
C THR A 207 15.09 22.91 -9.95
N VAL A 208 15.63 23.26 -11.12
CA VAL A 208 14.91 23.15 -12.40
C VAL A 208 14.93 21.71 -12.88
N ILE A 209 13.74 21.16 -13.10
CA ILE A 209 13.50 19.82 -13.63
C ILE A 209 13.31 19.91 -15.14
N VAL A 210 14.02 19.06 -15.87
CA VAL A 210 14.05 19.03 -17.33
C VAL A 210 13.91 17.60 -17.86
N GLN A 211 13.64 17.46 -19.15
CA GLN A 211 13.31 16.17 -19.77
C GLN A 211 14.38 15.07 -19.62
N ASN A 212 15.67 15.39 -19.43
CA ASN A 212 16.73 14.38 -19.29
C ASN A 212 16.67 13.61 -17.95
N GLN A 213 15.82 14.05 -17.02
CA GLN A 213 15.55 13.36 -15.77
C GLN A 213 14.41 12.34 -15.90
N LEU A 214 13.76 12.24 -17.06
CA LEU A 214 12.71 11.26 -17.27
C LEU A 214 13.27 9.82 -17.21
N LEU A 215 12.55 8.96 -16.49
CA LEU A 215 12.65 7.51 -16.54
C LEU A 215 11.83 7.03 -17.73
N ASN A 216 12.39 6.15 -18.56
CA ASN A 216 11.75 5.65 -19.78
C ASN A 216 11.18 6.78 -20.68
N ASP A 217 11.85 7.93 -20.71
CA ASP A 217 11.46 9.14 -21.45
C ASP A 217 10.03 9.66 -21.19
N LYS A 218 9.39 9.20 -20.10
CA LYS A 218 7.98 9.47 -19.80
C LYS A 218 7.67 9.73 -18.33
N TYR A 219 8.49 9.28 -17.39
CA TYR A 219 8.11 9.23 -15.98
C TYR A 219 9.08 9.96 -15.05
N LEU A 220 8.58 10.54 -13.96
CA LEU A 220 9.38 10.96 -12.80
C LEU A 220 8.81 10.28 -11.55
N LEU A 221 9.70 9.74 -10.72
CA LEU A 221 9.33 9.14 -9.44
C LEU A 221 9.61 10.14 -8.32
N ILE A 222 8.57 10.58 -7.61
CA ILE A 222 8.68 11.46 -6.46
C ILE A 222 8.51 10.64 -5.18
N GLN A 223 9.43 10.78 -4.24
CA GLN A 223 9.31 10.20 -2.91
C GLN A 223 9.11 11.31 -1.87
N ARG A 224 8.10 11.17 -1.03
CA ARG A 224 7.81 12.05 0.12
C ARG A 224 7.93 11.25 1.42
N GLY A 225 8.95 11.55 2.21
CA GLY A 225 9.31 10.81 3.40
C GLY A 225 9.90 9.44 3.06
N LYS A 226 9.62 8.43 3.88
CA LYS A 226 10.16 7.08 3.67
C LYS A 226 9.28 6.22 2.75
N LYS A 227 7.95 6.35 2.87
CA LYS A 227 6.98 5.38 2.30
C LYS A 227 6.06 5.91 1.22
N ASN A 228 5.95 7.22 1.04
CA ASN A 228 5.00 7.76 0.07
C ASN A 228 5.72 7.99 -1.26
N TYR A 229 5.27 7.28 -2.29
CA TYR A 229 5.76 7.41 -3.65
C TYR A 229 4.63 7.91 -4.55
N TYR A 230 5.01 8.70 -5.54
CA TYR A 230 4.11 9.29 -6.51
C TYR A 230 4.79 9.25 -7.87
N LEU A 231 4.01 8.96 -8.91
CA LEU A 231 4.49 8.94 -10.27
C LEU A 231 3.98 10.18 -11.00
N ILE A 232 4.86 10.85 -11.74
CA ILE A 232 4.46 11.88 -12.69
C ILE A 232 4.68 11.30 -14.08
N ARG A 233 3.65 11.28 -14.92
CA ARG A 233 3.70 10.84 -16.31
C ARG A 233 3.60 12.06 -17.22
N THR A 234 4.50 12.17 -18.19
CA THR A 234 4.41 13.21 -19.21
C THR A 234 3.47 12.75 -20.32
N VAL A 235 2.47 13.57 -20.62
CA VAL A 235 1.54 13.43 -21.74
C VAL A 235 1.76 14.52 -22.78
#